data_AF-A0A2N5RN04-F1
#
_entry.id   AF-A0A2N5RN04-F1
#
_cell.length_a   1.000
_cell.length_b   1.000
_cell.length_c   1.000
_cell.angle_alpha   90.00
_cell.angle_beta   90.00
_cell.angle_gamma   90.00
#
_symmetry.space_group_name_H-M   'P 1'
#
loop_
_entity.id
_entity.type
_entity.pdbx_description
1 polymer ?
#
loop_
_entity_poly.entity_id
_entity_poly.type
_entity_poly.pdbx_seq_one_letter_code
_entity_poly.pdbx_strand_id
1 'polypeptide(L)'
;MRPRACVVVYPGSNCDRDAYHALEINGFEPKFVGLDDRLDDYELIILPGGFSYGDYLRPGAVAAREKISYEIEKAAEKGKLIMGICNGFQILIEMGLLKGALLQNSSGKFICKWVDLVVEDTENPFTNAFYPGEIIKIPIAHGFGRYVKVENVNVVLRYVEDVNGSDERIAGILNEEKNVFGLMPHPERAIEQLIGGEDGVKVFQSILNYLKR
;
A
#
# COMPACT_ATOMS: atom_id res chain seq x y z
N MET A 1 -14.05 -0.69 -20.92
CA MET A 1 -13.14 -1.83 -20.68
C MET A 1 -12.68 -1.74 -19.24
N ARG A 2 -12.48 -2.85 -18.51
CA ARG A 2 -11.95 -2.79 -17.13
C ARG A 2 -10.46 -2.44 -17.18
N PRO A 3 -9.95 -1.54 -16.31
CA PRO A 3 -8.52 -1.22 -16.29
C PRO A 3 -7.70 -2.41 -15.82
N ARG A 4 -6.51 -2.58 -16.40
CA ARG A 4 -5.62 -3.71 -16.11
C ARG A 4 -4.80 -3.42 -14.86
N ALA A 5 -4.88 -4.29 -13.86
CA ALA A 5 -4.07 -4.21 -12.64
C ALA A 5 -3.22 -5.48 -12.48
N CYS A 6 -2.07 -5.36 -11.83
CA CYS A 6 -1.27 -6.53 -11.45
C CYS A 6 -0.97 -6.57 -9.95
N VAL A 7 -0.85 -7.78 -9.42
CA VAL A 7 -0.40 -8.07 -8.05
C VAL A 7 0.92 -8.83 -8.15
N VAL A 8 2.00 -8.24 -7.62
CA VAL A 8 3.33 -8.86 -7.64
C VAL A 8 3.40 -9.96 -6.59
N VAL A 9 3.71 -11.18 -7.00
CA VAL A 9 3.84 -12.33 -6.10
C VAL A 9 5.31 -12.54 -5.76
N TYR A 10 5.74 -12.04 -4.60
CA TYR A 10 7.06 -12.36 -4.06
C TYR A 10 7.04 -13.70 -3.32
N PRO A 11 8.16 -14.44 -3.30
CA PRO A 11 8.33 -15.54 -2.36
C PRO A 11 8.08 -15.08 -0.92
N GLY A 12 7.06 -15.64 -0.25
CA GLY A 12 6.68 -15.28 1.13
C GLY A 12 5.60 -14.20 1.26
N SER A 13 5.14 -13.58 0.16
CA SER A 13 3.89 -12.80 0.18
C SER A 13 2.72 -13.67 0.65
N ASN A 14 1.74 -13.06 1.32
CA ASN A 14 0.56 -13.79 1.81
C ASN A 14 -0.77 -13.03 1.68
N CYS A 15 -0.74 -11.76 1.26
CA CYS A 15 -1.93 -10.95 0.97
C CYS A 15 -2.14 -10.78 -0.55
N ASP A 16 -1.42 -11.53 -1.39
CA ASP A 16 -1.57 -11.53 -2.85
C ASP A 16 -3.00 -11.88 -3.29
N ARG A 17 -3.57 -12.95 -2.74
CA ARG A 17 -4.97 -13.34 -2.99
C ARG A 17 -5.98 -12.32 -2.46
N ASP A 18 -5.71 -11.72 -1.31
CA ASP A 18 -6.56 -10.66 -0.73
C ASP A 18 -6.61 -9.45 -1.70
N ALA A 19 -5.43 -9.01 -2.17
CA ALA A 19 -5.31 -7.92 -3.15
C ALA A 19 -5.97 -8.27 -4.50
N TYR A 20 -5.79 -9.50 -4.99
CA TYR A 20 -6.42 -9.96 -6.23
C TYR A 20 -7.94 -9.88 -6.15
N HIS A 21 -8.52 -10.45 -5.10
CA HIS A 21 -9.97 -10.45 -4.86
C HIS A 21 -10.50 -9.02 -4.72
N ALA A 22 -9.82 -8.18 -3.94
CA ALA A 22 -10.17 -6.77 -3.78
C ALA A 22 -10.24 -6.02 -5.12
N LEU A 23 -9.26 -6.24 -6.01
CA LEU A 23 -9.24 -5.64 -7.34
C LEU A 23 -10.39 -6.16 -8.23
N GLU A 24 -10.62 -7.47 -8.23
CA GLU A 24 -11.64 -8.12 -9.07
C GLU A 24 -13.05 -7.60 -8.78
N ILE A 25 -13.43 -7.57 -7.50
CA ILE A 25 -14.77 -7.13 -7.09
C ILE A 25 -14.96 -5.61 -7.22
N ASN A 26 -13.85 -4.85 -7.21
CA ASN A 26 -13.87 -3.40 -7.38
C ASN A 26 -13.69 -2.96 -8.84
N GLY A 27 -13.83 -3.85 -9.82
CA GLY A 27 -13.98 -3.48 -11.24
C GLY A 27 -12.67 -3.38 -12.04
N PHE A 28 -11.55 -3.88 -11.51
CA PHE A 28 -10.32 -4.06 -12.26
C PHE A 28 -10.29 -5.42 -12.98
N GLU A 29 -9.33 -5.59 -13.89
CA GLU A 29 -8.92 -6.90 -14.42
C GLU A 29 -7.55 -7.25 -13.81
N PRO A 30 -7.51 -7.97 -12.66
CA PRO A 30 -6.25 -8.28 -11.99
C PRO A 30 -5.53 -9.49 -12.60
N LYS A 31 -4.20 -9.43 -12.60
CA LYS A 31 -3.31 -10.57 -12.90
C LYS A 31 -2.21 -10.71 -11.87
N PHE A 32 -1.86 -11.94 -11.54
CA PHE A 32 -0.61 -12.20 -10.80
C PHE A 32 0.58 -12.05 -11.74
N VAL A 33 1.63 -11.41 -11.24
CA VAL A 33 2.91 -11.27 -11.95
C VAL A 33 4.05 -11.78 -11.06
N GLY A 34 4.96 -12.53 -11.66
CA GLY A 34 6.16 -13.05 -11.03
C GLY A 34 7.35 -12.10 -11.15
N LEU A 35 8.53 -12.59 -10.78
CA LEU A 35 9.74 -11.77 -10.65
C LEU A 35 10.42 -11.42 -12.00
N ASP A 36 10.14 -12.18 -13.05
CA ASP A 36 10.71 -11.99 -14.40
C ASP A 36 9.71 -11.36 -15.39
N ASP A 37 8.51 -11.01 -14.93
CA ASP A 37 7.44 -10.46 -15.77
C ASP A 37 7.63 -8.97 -16.09
N ARG A 38 6.96 -8.51 -17.15
CA ARG A 38 6.97 -7.11 -17.58
C ARG A 38 5.73 -6.39 -17.10
N LEU A 39 5.88 -5.13 -16.70
CA LEU A 39 4.79 -4.32 -16.13
C LEU A 39 4.24 -3.23 -17.08
N ASP A 40 4.72 -3.21 -18.33
CA ASP A 40 4.36 -2.16 -19.31
C ASP A 40 2.85 -2.14 -19.66
N ASP A 41 2.15 -3.24 -19.46
CA ASP A 41 0.73 -3.37 -19.80
C ASP A 41 -0.24 -2.91 -18.70
N TYR A 42 0.19 -2.79 -17.45
CA TYR A 42 -0.72 -2.53 -16.33
C TYR A 42 -0.86 -1.03 -16.02
N GLU A 43 -2.05 -0.60 -15.64
CA GLU A 43 -2.34 0.78 -15.22
C GLU A 43 -2.12 0.96 -13.71
N LEU A 44 -2.30 -0.13 -12.95
CA LEU A 44 -2.10 -0.20 -11.51
C LEU A 44 -1.20 -1.39 -11.14
N ILE A 45 -0.19 -1.14 -10.33
CA ILE A 45 0.72 -2.16 -9.79
C ILE A 45 0.55 -2.23 -8.27
N ILE A 46 0.16 -3.39 -7.76
CA ILE A 46 0.04 -3.66 -6.33
C ILE A 46 1.25 -4.47 -5.85
N LEU A 47 1.91 -3.93 -4.83
CA LEU A 47 2.87 -4.64 -3.99
C LEU A 47 2.12 -5.12 -2.73
N PRO A 48 1.83 -6.43 -2.60
CA PRO A 48 0.94 -6.94 -1.57
C PRO A 48 1.60 -6.97 -0.19
N GLY A 49 0.77 -7.12 0.85
CA GLY A 49 1.22 -7.41 2.21
C GLY A 49 1.76 -8.83 2.41
N GLY A 50 2.31 -9.05 3.61
CA GLY A 50 2.80 -10.35 4.06
C GLY A 50 4.21 -10.29 4.66
N PHE A 51 5.00 -11.33 4.41
CA PHE A 51 6.36 -11.47 4.93
C PHE A 51 7.27 -11.92 3.78
N SER A 52 7.46 -11.05 2.77
CA SER A 52 8.34 -11.39 1.64
C SER A 52 9.72 -11.81 2.14
N TYR A 53 10.18 -12.98 1.66
CA TYR A 53 11.39 -13.67 2.11
C TYR A 53 11.47 -13.87 3.64
N GLY A 54 10.31 -14.00 4.30
CA GLY A 54 10.20 -14.22 5.74
C GLY A 54 10.67 -13.05 6.60
N ASP A 55 10.86 -11.86 6.02
CA ASP A 55 11.48 -10.69 6.66
C ASP A 55 12.85 -11.01 7.32
N TYR A 56 13.57 -12.03 6.83
CA TYR A 56 14.73 -12.62 7.52
C TYR A 56 15.88 -11.64 7.80
N LEU A 57 16.16 -10.72 6.88
CA LEU A 57 17.18 -9.68 7.08
C LEU A 57 16.56 -8.40 7.67
N ARG A 58 15.60 -7.84 6.93
CA ARG A 58 14.78 -6.68 7.28
C ARG A 58 13.54 -6.72 6.39
N PRO A 59 12.35 -6.28 6.86
CA PRO A 59 11.13 -6.40 6.08
C PRO A 59 11.24 -5.74 4.71
N GLY A 60 10.91 -6.49 3.66
CA GLY A 60 10.97 -6.03 2.27
C GLY A 60 12.37 -5.81 1.69
N ALA A 61 13.45 -5.89 2.47
CA ALA A 61 14.79 -5.51 2.01
C ALA A 61 15.34 -6.45 0.93
N VAL A 62 15.08 -7.76 1.04
CA VAL A 62 15.48 -8.76 0.03
C VAL A 62 14.61 -8.60 -1.23
N ALA A 63 13.29 -8.51 -1.05
CA ALA A 63 12.33 -8.33 -2.14
C ALA A 63 12.60 -7.06 -2.96
N ALA A 64 13.02 -5.97 -2.33
CA ALA A 64 13.37 -4.72 -2.99
C ALA A 64 14.57 -4.84 -3.96
N ARG A 65 15.39 -5.89 -3.85
CA ARG A 65 16.57 -6.13 -4.72
C ARG A 65 16.31 -7.21 -5.76
N GLU A 66 15.06 -7.63 -5.92
CA GLU A 66 14.65 -8.57 -6.97
C GLU A 66 14.63 -7.92 -8.34
N LYS A 67 14.68 -8.75 -9.39
CA LYS A 67 14.68 -8.28 -10.79
C LYS A 67 13.46 -7.40 -11.11
N ILE A 68 12.28 -7.75 -10.59
CA ILE A 68 11.04 -7.01 -10.82
C ILE A 68 11.12 -5.56 -10.32
N SER A 69 11.99 -5.27 -9.33
CA SER A 69 12.18 -3.91 -8.82
C SER A 69 12.56 -2.93 -9.93
N TYR A 70 13.37 -3.36 -10.91
CA TYR A 70 13.72 -2.53 -12.07
C TYR A 70 12.51 -2.15 -12.93
N GLU A 71 11.59 -3.10 -13.14
CA GLU A 71 10.36 -2.83 -13.89
C GLU A 71 9.38 -1.95 -13.11
N ILE A 72 9.37 -2.05 -11.78
CA ILE A 72 8.57 -1.19 -10.89
C ILE A 72 9.12 0.24 -10.88
N GLU A 73 10.43 0.43 -10.76
CA GLU A 73 11.08 1.75 -10.85
C GLU A 73 10.76 2.43 -12.19
N LYS A 74 10.94 1.70 -13.30
CA LYS A 74 10.58 2.18 -14.63
C LYS A 74 9.09 2.51 -14.78
N ALA A 75 8.21 1.76 -14.12
CA ALA A 75 6.79 2.07 -14.11
C ALA A 75 6.49 3.35 -13.31
N ALA A 76 7.19 3.56 -12.19
CA ALA A 76 7.07 4.77 -11.36
C ALA A 76 7.50 6.01 -12.16
N GLU A 77 8.63 5.95 -12.85
CA GLU A 77 9.13 7.03 -13.72
C GLU A 77 8.16 7.38 -14.86
N LYS A 78 7.42 6.38 -15.36
CA LYS A 78 6.37 6.58 -16.38
C LYS A 78 5.07 7.15 -15.83
N GLY A 79 4.99 7.45 -14.52
CA GLY A 79 3.79 7.99 -13.89
C GLY A 79 2.68 6.96 -13.67
N LYS A 80 2.97 5.66 -13.78
CA LYS A 80 1.96 4.61 -13.48
C LYS A 80 1.62 4.60 -11.99
N LEU A 81 0.42 4.15 -11.67
CA LEU A 81 -0.02 4.05 -10.28
C LEU A 81 0.57 2.80 -9.63
N ILE A 82 1.20 2.99 -8.48
CA ILE A 82 1.81 1.92 -7.68
C ILE A 82 1.31 2.05 -6.25
N MET A 83 0.84 0.97 -5.66
CA MET A 83 0.43 0.93 -4.27
C MET A 83 1.12 -0.22 -3.54
N GLY A 84 1.85 0.11 -2.47
CA GLY A 84 2.43 -0.85 -1.55
C GLY A 84 1.65 -0.93 -0.25
N ILE A 85 1.14 -2.11 0.05
CA ILE A 85 0.30 -2.38 1.22
C ILE A 85 1.10 -3.16 2.26
N CYS A 86 1.17 -2.68 3.49
CA CYS A 86 1.93 -3.23 4.62
C CYS A 86 3.37 -3.58 4.23
N ASN A 87 3.65 -4.84 3.85
CA ASN A 87 4.96 -5.27 3.37
C ASN A 87 5.35 -4.62 2.05
N GLY A 88 4.38 -4.33 1.17
CA GLY A 88 4.61 -3.56 -0.04
C GLY A 88 5.12 -2.13 0.25
N PHE A 89 4.66 -1.49 1.32
CA PHE A 89 5.17 -0.18 1.72
C PHE A 89 6.64 -0.29 2.19
N GLN A 90 6.96 -1.32 2.96
CA GLN A 90 8.34 -1.60 3.38
C GLN A 90 9.25 -1.82 2.16
N ILE A 91 8.80 -2.57 1.16
CA ILE A 91 9.52 -2.78 -0.11
C ILE A 91 9.76 -1.44 -0.83
N LEU A 92 8.73 -0.58 -0.96
CA LEU A 92 8.86 0.71 -1.65
C LEU A 92 9.86 1.67 -0.98
N ILE A 93 9.91 1.69 0.35
CA ILE A 93 10.94 2.43 1.10
C ILE A 93 12.32 1.86 0.81
N GLU A 94 12.45 0.54 0.83
CA GLU A 94 13.72 -0.15 0.59
C GLU A 94 14.23 0.05 -0.84
N MET A 95 13.34 0.22 -1.81
CA MET A 95 13.67 0.62 -3.19
C MET A 95 14.04 2.09 -3.33
N GLY A 96 13.75 2.93 -2.33
CA GLY A 96 13.96 4.38 -2.39
C GLY A 96 12.90 5.15 -3.19
N LEU A 97 11.82 4.49 -3.60
CA LEU A 97 10.67 5.12 -4.26
C LEU A 97 9.81 5.93 -3.27
N LEU A 98 9.88 5.60 -1.99
CA LEU A 98 9.28 6.37 -0.90
C LEU A 98 10.35 6.75 0.11
N LYS A 99 10.19 7.94 0.71
CA LYS A 99 11.10 8.46 1.74
C LYS A 99 10.73 7.92 3.12
N GLY A 100 11.68 7.98 4.04
CA GLY A 100 11.51 7.54 5.43
C GLY A 100 12.01 6.12 5.69
N ALA A 101 11.61 5.58 6.84
CA ALA A 101 11.92 4.20 7.23
C ALA A 101 10.77 3.59 8.03
N LEU A 102 10.59 2.27 7.93
CA LEU A 102 9.66 1.51 8.76
C LEU A 102 10.45 0.63 9.74
N LEU A 103 10.29 0.90 11.03
CA LEU A 103 10.98 0.22 12.11
C LEU A 103 10.02 -0.66 12.92
N GLN A 104 10.58 -1.44 13.85
CA GLN A 104 9.79 -2.22 14.79
C GLN A 104 8.84 -1.30 15.56
N ASN A 105 7.61 -1.78 15.77
CA ASN A 105 6.60 -1.09 16.56
C ASN A 105 7.19 -0.74 17.95
N SER A 106 6.83 0.42 18.49
CA SER A 106 7.30 0.86 19.82
C SER A 106 6.95 -0.12 20.95
N SER A 107 5.89 -0.91 20.79
CA SER A 107 5.47 -1.97 21.71
C SER A 107 6.36 -3.22 21.69
N GLY A 108 7.23 -3.36 20.69
CA GLY A 108 8.04 -4.55 20.43
C GLY A 108 7.25 -5.77 19.92
N LYS A 109 5.93 -5.65 19.71
CA LYS A 109 5.03 -6.76 19.35
C LYS A 109 4.37 -6.56 18.00
N PHE A 110 3.95 -7.67 17.40
CA PHE A 110 3.04 -7.68 16.26
C PHE A 110 1.65 -7.19 16.69
N ILE A 111 1.03 -6.33 15.88
CA ILE A 111 -0.29 -5.76 16.12
C ILE A 111 -1.22 -6.17 14.99
N CYS A 112 -2.33 -6.82 15.34
CA CYS A 112 -3.41 -7.18 14.45
C CYS A 112 -4.73 -6.64 15.02
N LYS A 113 -5.22 -5.51 14.51
CA LYS A 113 -6.45 -4.87 15.00
C LYS A 113 -7.09 -4.00 13.92
N TRP A 114 -8.37 -3.70 14.09
CA TRP A 114 -9.01 -2.59 13.39
C TRP A 114 -8.60 -1.27 14.03
N VAL A 115 -8.30 -0.27 13.21
CA VAL A 115 -7.92 1.07 13.67
C VAL A 115 -8.69 2.14 12.93
N ASP A 116 -8.90 3.26 13.61
CA ASP A 116 -9.45 4.46 13.00
C ASP A 116 -8.30 5.29 12.40
N LEU A 117 -8.50 5.73 11.17
CA LEU A 117 -7.61 6.58 10.40
C LEU A 117 -8.32 7.87 10.06
N VAL A 118 -7.58 8.98 10.00
CA VAL A 118 -8.06 10.24 9.42
C VAL A 118 -7.45 10.42 8.03
N VAL A 119 -8.30 10.74 7.05
CA VAL A 119 -7.89 11.10 5.69
C VAL A 119 -7.43 12.55 5.66
N GLU A 120 -6.15 12.80 5.38
CA GLU A 120 -5.57 14.14 5.40
C GLU A 120 -5.51 14.77 4.00
N ASP A 121 -5.05 14.00 3.01
CA ASP A 121 -5.01 14.42 1.61
C ASP A 121 -6.01 13.61 0.79
N THR A 122 -6.78 14.31 -0.05
CA THR A 122 -7.73 13.73 -1.02
C THR A 122 -7.46 14.20 -2.45
N GLU A 123 -6.49 15.11 -2.64
CA GLU A 123 -6.09 15.63 -3.95
C GLU A 123 -5.02 14.72 -4.59
N ASN A 124 -5.35 13.43 -4.69
CA ASN A 124 -4.47 12.41 -5.26
C ASN A 124 -5.28 11.21 -5.85
N PRO A 125 -4.63 10.31 -6.61
CA PRO A 125 -5.31 9.19 -7.25
C PRO A 125 -5.92 8.15 -6.29
N PHE A 126 -5.46 8.08 -5.04
CA PHE A 126 -5.76 6.98 -4.11
C PHE A 126 -6.84 7.31 -3.08
N THR A 127 -7.11 8.59 -2.83
CA THR A 127 -8.09 9.02 -1.82
C THR A 127 -9.09 10.09 -2.29
N ASN A 128 -9.24 10.32 -3.59
CA ASN A 128 -10.21 11.29 -4.14
C ASN A 128 -11.69 10.94 -3.97
N ALA A 129 -12.04 9.73 -3.52
CA ALA A 129 -13.41 9.33 -3.18
C ALA A 129 -13.78 9.62 -1.70
N PHE A 130 -12.83 10.11 -0.90
CA PHE A 130 -13.04 10.52 0.48
C PHE A 130 -13.17 12.05 0.58
N TYR A 131 -13.56 12.54 1.76
CA TYR A 131 -13.45 13.97 2.09
C TYR A 131 -12.30 14.24 3.09
N PRO A 132 -11.64 15.41 3.03
CA PRO A 132 -10.62 15.77 4.02
C PRO A 132 -11.17 15.73 5.45
N GLY A 133 -10.46 15.06 6.34
CA GLY A 133 -10.85 14.84 7.74
C GLY A 133 -11.83 13.68 7.95
N GLU A 134 -12.20 12.92 6.92
CA GLU A 134 -13.00 11.71 7.06
C GLU A 134 -12.30 10.70 7.99
N ILE A 135 -13.05 10.14 8.94
CA ILE A 135 -12.57 9.06 9.80
C ILE A 135 -13.03 7.74 9.19
N ILE A 136 -12.07 6.87 8.89
CA ILE A 136 -12.29 5.56 8.27
C ILE A 136 -11.70 4.45 9.13
N LYS A 137 -12.27 3.25 9.05
CA LYS A 137 -11.83 2.10 9.82
C LYS A 137 -11.22 1.06 8.90
N ILE A 138 -9.93 0.77 9.07
CA ILE A 138 -9.19 -0.19 8.23
C ILE A 138 -8.33 -1.08 9.15
N PRO A 139 -8.22 -2.41 8.90
CA PRO A 139 -7.40 -3.29 9.72
C PRO A 139 -5.91 -3.10 9.45
N ILE A 140 -5.08 -3.38 10.46
CA ILE A 140 -3.62 -3.45 10.38
C ILE A 140 -3.12 -4.83 10.80
N ALA A 141 -1.97 -5.26 10.28
CA ALA A 141 -1.31 -6.51 10.67
C ALA A 141 0.21 -6.40 10.48
N HIS A 142 0.93 -5.83 11.46
CA HIS A 142 2.38 -5.60 11.31
C HIS A 142 3.18 -5.66 12.62
N GLY A 143 4.43 -6.10 12.52
CA GLY A 143 5.45 -5.97 13.57
C GLY A 143 6.43 -4.81 13.36
N PHE A 144 6.56 -4.36 12.10
CA PHE A 144 7.46 -3.29 11.66
C PHE A 144 6.68 -2.20 10.90
N GLY A 145 5.74 -1.53 11.59
CA GLY A 145 4.92 -0.48 10.98
C GLY A 145 5.25 0.92 11.46
N ARG A 146 6.29 1.10 12.28
CA ARG A 146 6.63 2.38 12.88
C ARG A 146 7.34 3.26 11.86
N TYR A 147 6.63 4.20 11.27
CA TYR A 147 7.18 5.15 10.32
C TYR A 147 8.05 6.18 11.03
N VAL A 148 9.26 6.38 10.52
CA VAL A 148 10.19 7.43 10.94
C VAL A 148 10.38 8.41 9.80
N LYS A 149 10.09 9.67 10.09
CA LYS A 149 10.15 10.77 9.13
C LYS A 149 11.59 11.29 9.05
N VAL A 150 12.19 11.18 7.88
CA VAL A 150 13.56 11.68 7.61
C VAL A 150 13.58 13.05 6.95
N GLU A 151 12.49 13.41 6.26
CA GLU A 151 12.30 14.66 5.54
C GLU A 151 10.80 14.98 5.40
N ASN A 152 10.48 16.08 4.71
CA ASN A 152 9.08 16.39 4.41
C ASN A 152 8.53 15.40 3.39
N VAL A 153 7.34 14.85 3.69
CA VAL A 153 6.67 13.85 2.86
C VAL A 153 5.20 14.19 2.71
N ASN A 154 4.58 13.72 1.63
CA ASN A 154 3.15 13.86 1.39
C ASN A 154 2.37 12.86 2.24
N VAL A 155 1.86 13.29 3.39
CA VAL A 155 1.06 12.42 4.28
C VAL A 155 -0.37 12.33 3.76
N VAL A 156 -0.88 11.11 3.62
CA VAL A 156 -2.24 10.85 3.12
C VAL A 156 -3.18 10.39 4.23
N LEU A 157 -2.68 9.50 5.09
CA LEU A 157 -3.45 8.88 6.17
C LEU A 157 -2.66 8.94 7.47
N ARG A 158 -3.35 9.29 8.55
CA ARG A 158 -2.83 9.19 9.92
C ARG A 158 -3.70 8.31 10.79
N TYR A 159 -3.09 7.64 11.75
CA TYR A 159 -3.84 7.00 12.82
C TYR A 159 -4.51 8.07 13.71
N VAL A 160 -5.76 7.83 14.11
CA VAL A 160 -6.47 8.69 15.08
C VAL A 160 -5.84 8.59 16.46
N GLU A 161 -5.27 7.43 16.81
CA GLU A 161 -4.55 7.21 18.06
C GLU A 161 -3.11 6.77 17.78
N ASP A 162 -2.23 6.80 18.79
CA ASP A 162 -0.91 6.16 18.63
C ASP A 162 -1.08 4.63 18.64
N VAL A 163 -0.73 4.00 17.52
CA VAL A 163 -0.88 2.57 17.29
C VAL A 163 0.46 1.84 17.39
N ASN A 164 1.53 2.43 16.88
CA ASN A 164 2.81 1.74 16.65
C ASN A 164 4.04 2.63 16.91
N GLY A 165 3.84 3.87 17.37
CA GLY A 165 4.87 4.87 17.63
C GLY A 165 5.37 5.61 16.39
N SER A 166 4.60 5.62 15.28
CA SER A 166 4.99 6.33 14.06
C SER A 166 5.03 7.84 14.29
N ASP A 167 6.02 8.51 13.69
CA ASP A 167 6.13 9.96 13.71
C ASP A 167 4.85 10.58 13.18
N GLU A 168 4.35 11.58 13.93
CA GLU A 168 3.11 12.29 13.62
C GLU A 168 1.90 11.35 13.34
N ARG A 169 1.91 10.12 13.87
CA ARG A 169 0.91 9.07 13.61
C ARG A 169 0.72 8.72 12.13
N ILE A 170 1.75 8.87 11.31
CA ILE A 170 1.69 8.58 9.86
C ILE A 170 1.35 7.10 9.62
N ALA A 171 0.35 6.85 8.77
CA ALA A 171 -0.09 5.52 8.36
C ALA A 171 0.15 5.25 6.85
N GLY A 172 0.15 6.31 6.03
CA GLY A 172 0.46 6.20 4.60
C GLY A 172 0.92 7.52 3.98
N ILE A 173 1.78 7.42 2.97
CA ILE A 173 2.45 8.55 2.31
C ILE A 173 2.51 8.36 0.79
N LEU A 174 2.64 9.46 0.07
CA LEU A 174 2.90 9.50 -1.38
C LEU A 174 4.33 9.94 -1.67
N ASN A 175 4.83 9.54 -2.85
CA ASN A 175 5.98 10.19 -3.47
C ASN A 175 5.65 11.63 -3.92
N GLU A 176 6.66 12.34 -4.44
CA GLU A 176 6.53 13.72 -4.90
C GLU A 176 5.56 13.85 -6.08
N GLU A 177 5.60 12.89 -7.01
CA GLU A 177 4.76 12.84 -8.21
C GLU A 177 3.33 12.31 -7.95
N LYS A 178 3.04 11.90 -6.71
CA LYS A 178 1.74 11.36 -6.25
C LYS A 178 1.24 10.11 -6.98
N ASN A 179 2.10 9.34 -7.64
CA ASN A 179 1.75 8.10 -8.33
C ASN A 179 2.20 6.83 -7.59
N VAL A 180 3.04 6.95 -6.55
CA VAL A 180 3.47 5.84 -5.69
C VAL A 180 2.94 6.04 -4.28
N PHE A 181 2.14 5.11 -3.80
CA PHE A 181 1.47 5.16 -2.50
C PHE A 181 1.92 4.03 -1.59
N GLY A 182 2.44 4.39 -0.41
CA GLY A 182 2.77 3.45 0.65
C GLY A 182 1.75 3.50 1.77
N LEU A 183 1.21 2.36 2.18
CA LEU A 183 0.16 2.27 3.19
C LEU A 183 0.38 1.09 4.14
N MET A 184 0.41 1.33 5.45
CA MET A 184 0.52 0.26 6.45
C MET A 184 -0.79 -0.50 6.71
N PRO A 185 -1.95 0.16 6.86
CA PRO A 185 -3.25 -0.50 6.88
C PRO A 185 -3.57 -1.32 5.62
N HIS A 186 -4.45 -2.31 5.76
CA HIS A 186 -4.86 -3.25 4.72
C HIS A 186 -6.24 -2.87 4.12
N PRO A 187 -6.32 -1.97 3.13
CA PRO A 187 -7.59 -1.60 2.51
C PRO A 187 -8.25 -2.78 1.78
N GLU A 188 -7.46 -3.74 1.28
CA GLU A 188 -7.93 -4.97 0.65
C GLU A 188 -8.68 -5.90 1.63
N ARG A 189 -8.56 -5.67 2.94
CA ARG A 189 -9.30 -6.39 3.99
C ARG A 189 -10.49 -5.61 4.55
N ALA A 190 -10.79 -4.45 3.98
CA ALA A 190 -11.95 -3.61 4.33
C ALA A 190 -12.84 -3.39 3.11
N ILE A 191 -13.17 -4.47 2.40
CA ILE A 191 -13.89 -4.45 1.12
C ILE A 191 -15.30 -5.08 1.18
N GLU A 192 -15.65 -5.77 2.26
CA GLU A 192 -16.92 -6.48 2.41
C GLU A 192 -17.38 -6.43 3.89
N GLN A 193 -18.67 -6.14 4.15
CA GLN A 193 -19.19 -6.14 5.53
C GLN A 193 -18.92 -7.46 6.27
N LEU A 194 -18.90 -8.59 5.55
CA LEU A 194 -18.69 -9.92 6.13
C LEU A 194 -17.34 -10.04 6.88
N ILE A 195 -16.30 -9.36 6.41
CA ILE A 195 -14.95 -9.40 7.01
C ILE A 195 -14.69 -8.24 7.98
N GLY A 196 -15.66 -7.33 8.17
CA GLY A 196 -15.69 -6.35 9.25
C GLY A 196 -15.90 -4.89 8.81
N GLY A 197 -15.88 -4.58 7.51
CA GLY A 197 -16.12 -3.22 7.02
C GLY A 197 -15.82 -3.04 5.53
N GLU A 198 -16.25 -1.90 4.98
CA GLU A 198 -16.18 -1.57 3.55
C GLU A 198 -15.46 -0.24 3.26
N ASP A 199 -14.87 0.40 4.27
CA ASP A 199 -14.23 1.72 4.09
C ASP A 199 -13.04 1.67 3.12
N GLY A 200 -12.42 0.49 2.95
CA GLY A 200 -11.34 0.26 1.98
C GLY A 200 -11.81 0.26 0.51
N VAL A 201 -13.10 0.02 0.24
CA VAL A 201 -13.67 0.09 -1.13
C VAL A 201 -13.38 1.43 -1.79
N LYS A 202 -13.49 2.52 -1.01
CA LYS A 202 -13.28 3.89 -1.51
C LYS A 202 -11.84 4.14 -1.99
N VAL A 203 -10.85 3.40 -1.49
CA VAL A 203 -9.46 3.47 -2.01
C VAL A 203 -9.43 2.99 -3.47
N PHE A 204 -10.02 1.84 -3.76
CA PHE A 204 -10.07 1.29 -5.11
C PHE A 204 -10.97 2.12 -6.05
N GLN A 205 -12.08 2.65 -5.55
CA GLN A 205 -12.93 3.59 -6.31
C GLN A 205 -12.19 4.89 -6.66
N SER A 206 -11.35 5.41 -5.76
CA SER A 206 -10.53 6.60 -6.03
C SER A 206 -9.61 6.38 -7.24
N ILE A 207 -9.00 5.21 -7.33
CA ILE A 207 -8.12 4.85 -8.44
C ILE A 207 -8.90 4.74 -9.75
N LEU A 208 -10.07 4.09 -9.72
CA LEU A 208 -10.95 4.03 -10.89
C LEU A 208 -11.40 5.42 -11.36
N ASN A 209 -11.73 6.32 -10.42
CA ASN A 209 -12.12 7.68 -10.74
C ASN A 209 -10.99 8.45 -11.41
N TYR A 210 -9.75 8.19 -11.02
CA TYR A 210 -8.57 8.79 -11.63
C TYR A 210 -8.32 8.24 -13.04
N LEU A 211 -8.36 6.92 -13.24
CA LEU A 211 -8.11 6.28 -14.54
C LEU A 211 -9.19 6.54 -15.60
N LYS A 212 -10.39 6.96 -15.18
CA LYS A 212 -11.49 7.32 -16.09
C LYS A 212 -11.39 8.74 -16.65
N ARG A 213 -10.55 9.60 -16.07
CA ARG A 213 -10.37 10.99 -16.50
C ARG A 213 -9.46 11.05 -17.73
#